data_AF-A0A1I3QD22-F1
#
_entry.id   AF-A0A1I3QD22-F1
#
_cell.length_a   1.000
_cell.length_b   1.000
_cell.length_c   1.000
_cell.angle_alpha   90.00
_cell.angle_beta   90.00
_cell.angle_gamma   90.00
#
_symmetry.space_group_name_H-M   'P 1'
#
loop_
_entity.id
_entity.type
_entity.pdbx_description
1 polymer ?
#
loop_
_entity_poly.entity_id
_entity_poly.type
_entity_poly.pdbx_seq_one_letter_code
_entity_poly.pdbx_strand_id
1 'polypeptide(L)'
;MGGDRRGDLVRHLSEEELDRLLRPADDPKIIKWFSFVKRLYKGATYEETADDVGKFASTGNRWARRWNDGGLGQLTPNFGGLSNEERK
;
A
#
# COMPACT_ATOMS: atom_id res chain seq x y z
N MET A 1 22.37 10.36 10.33
CA MET A 1 21.42 11.07 9.44
C MET A 1 20.25 10.14 9.18
N GLY A 2 19.17 10.26 9.96
CA GLY A 2 17.94 9.50 9.73
C GLY A 2 17.10 10.26 8.73
N GLY A 3 17.40 10.09 7.43
CA GLY A 3 16.66 10.77 6.38
C GLY A 3 15.20 10.33 6.45
N ASP A 4 14.31 11.29 6.62
CA ASP A 4 12.88 11.17 6.45
C ASP A 4 12.60 10.46 5.12
N ARG A 5 12.45 9.13 5.15
CA ARG A 5 11.97 8.38 3.99
C ARG A 5 10.47 8.58 3.88
N ARG A 6 10.08 9.84 3.63
CA ARG A 6 8.78 10.12 3.03
C ARG A 6 8.69 9.23 1.80
N GLY A 7 7.64 8.42 1.76
CA GLY A 7 7.51 7.45 0.72
C GLY A 7 7.22 8.13 -0.60
N ASP A 8 8.21 8.21 -1.50
CA ASP A 8 7.97 8.62 -2.88
C ASP A 8 7.09 7.57 -3.56
N LEU A 9 5.80 7.91 -3.66
CA LEU A 9 4.78 7.04 -4.23
C LEU A 9 4.23 7.68 -5.51
N VAL A 10 4.25 6.93 -6.61
CA VAL A 10 3.67 7.38 -7.87
C VAL A 10 2.16 7.52 -7.69
N ARG A 11 1.57 8.64 -8.08
CA ARG A 11 0.12 8.84 -7.96
C ARG A 11 -0.63 8.14 -9.11
N HIS A 12 -0.91 6.84 -8.96
CA HIS A 12 -1.71 6.07 -9.94
C HIS A 12 -3.22 6.28 -9.80
N LEU A 13 -3.67 6.62 -8.59
CA LEU A 13 -5.07 6.94 -8.28
C LEU A 13 -5.11 8.24 -7.47
N SER A 14 -6.16 9.02 -7.69
CA SER A 14 -6.53 10.13 -6.81
C SER A 14 -7.03 9.63 -5.45
N GLU A 15 -7.02 10.51 -4.43
CA GLU A 15 -7.60 10.20 -3.12
C GLU A 15 -9.09 9.85 -3.22
N GLU A 16 -9.83 10.52 -4.10
CA GLU A 16 -11.25 10.26 -4.33
C GLU A 16 -11.49 8.86 -4.93
N GLU A 17 -10.64 8.42 -5.86
CA GLU A 17 -10.71 7.07 -6.42
C GLU A 17 -10.38 6.01 -5.38
N LEU A 18 -9.36 6.25 -4.54
CA LEU A 18 -9.05 5.37 -3.40
C LEU A 18 -10.24 5.27 -2.44
N ASP A 19 -10.91 6.38 -2.11
CA ASP A 19 -12.11 6.37 -1.28
C ASP A 19 -13.28 5.64 -1.95
N ARG A 20 -13.47 5.79 -3.27
CA ARG A 20 -14.50 5.05 -4.02
C ARG A 20 -14.24 3.54 -4.02
N LEU A 21 -12.99 3.11 -4.08
CA LEU A 21 -12.60 1.71 -4.04
C LEU A 21 -12.63 1.13 -2.62
N LEU A 22 -12.32 1.94 -1.60
CA LEU A 22 -12.37 1.54 -0.18
C LEU A 22 -13.80 1.34 0.32
N ARG A 23 -14.76 2.18 -0.10
CA ARG A 23 -16.16 2.12 0.38
C ARG A 23 -16.83 0.75 0.22
N PRO A 24 -16.79 0.09 -0.96
CA PRO A 24 -17.39 -1.23 -1.15
C PRO A 24 -16.41 -2.38 -0.86
N ALA A 25 -15.16 -2.11 -0.48
CA ALA A 25 -14.18 -3.16 -0.25
C ALA A 25 -14.51 -3.91 1.03
N ASP A 26 -14.84 -5.20 0.91
CA ASP A 26 -14.96 -6.13 2.03
C ASP A 26 -13.67 -6.94 2.23
N ASP A 27 -12.80 -6.98 1.20
CA ASP A 27 -11.56 -7.71 1.27
C ASP A 27 -10.56 -6.99 2.21
N PRO A 28 -10.17 -7.63 3.33
CA PRO A 28 -9.32 -7.00 4.34
C PRO A 28 -7.92 -6.68 3.82
N LYS A 29 -7.45 -7.36 2.75
CA LYS A 29 -6.17 -7.06 2.11
C LYS A 29 -6.29 -5.77 1.30
N ILE A 30 -7.37 -5.60 0.53
CA ILE A 30 -7.64 -4.37 -0.23
C ILE A 30 -7.76 -3.17 0.71
N ILE A 31 -8.51 -3.30 1.80
CA ILE A 31 -8.69 -2.22 2.79
C ILE A 31 -7.35 -1.78 3.38
N LYS A 32 -6.53 -2.73 3.86
CA LYS A 32 -5.20 -2.43 4.41
C LYS A 32 -4.32 -1.74 3.38
N TRP A 33 -4.34 -2.20 2.14
CA TRP A 33 -3.44 -1.72 1.11
C TRP A 33 -3.79 -0.30 0.62
N PHE A 34 -5.07 0.00 0.40
CA PHE A 34 -5.48 1.37 0.07
C PHE A 34 -5.36 2.32 1.25
N SER A 35 -5.59 1.85 2.48
CA SER A 35 -5.30 2.65 3.67
C SER A 35 -3.81 3.01 3.74
N PHE A 36 -2.93 2.06 3.38
CA PHE A 36 -1.50 2.29 3.29
C PHE A 36 -1.16 3.40 2.27
N VAL A 37 -1.65 3.31 1.03
CA VAL A 37 -1.40 4.38 0.03
C VAL A 37 -1.94 5.73 0.45
N LYS A 38 -3.16 5.77 0.98
CA LYS A 38 -3.80 7.02 1.42
C LYS A 38 -2.97 7.72 2.50
N ARG A 39 -2.37 6.97 3.41
CA ARG A 39 -1.53 7.53 4.48
C ARG A 39 -0.18 8.02 3.96
N LEU A 40 0.39 7.37 2.95
CA LEU A 40 1.59 7.85 2.26
C LEU A 40 1.34 9.12 1.46
N TYR A 41 0.18 9.27 0.82
CA TYR A 41 -0.22 10.53 0.19
C TYR A 41 -0.35 11.69 1.17
N LYS A 42 -0.66 11.40 2.43
CA LYS A 42 -0.68 12.38 3.52
C LYS A 42 0.71 12.70 4.10
N GLY A 43 1.76 12.10 3.54
CA GLY A 43 3.15 12.37 3.91
C GLY A 43 3.71 11.47 5.02
N ALA A 44 3.02 10.39 5.39
CA ALA A 44 3.54 9.41 6.33
C ALA A 44 4.75 8.65 5.77
N THR A 45 5.55 8.05 6.65
CA THR A 45 6.64 7.16 6.26
C THR A 45 6.13 5.74 5.96
N TYR A 46 6.92 4.95 5.22
CA TYR A 46 6.59 3.55 4.98
C TYR A 46 6.48 2.72 6.27
N GLU A 47 7.27 3.07 7.28
CA GLU A 47 7.34 2.34 8.55
C GLU A 47 6.09 2.60 9.38
N GLU A 48 5.74 3.88 9.61
CA GLU A 48 4.52 4.25 10.34
C GLU A 48 3.27 3.70 9.66
N THR A 49 3.26 3.71 8.33
CA THR A 49 2.10 3.25 7.58
C THR A 49 2.00 1.72 7.57
N ALA A 50 3.12 1.00 7.54
CA ALA A 50 3.12 -0.45 7.65
C ALA A 50 2.65 -0.89 9.04
N ASP A 51 3.13 -0.23 10.10
CA ASP A 51 2.73 -0.50 11.48
C ASP A 51 1.21 -0.34 11.66
N ASP A 52 0.64 0.75 11.13
CA ASP A 52 -0.80 1.05 11.20
C ASP A 52 -1.69 -0.04 10.60
N VAL A 53 -1.22 -0.72 9.54
CA VAL A 53 -1.95 -1.81 8.88
C VAL A 53 -1.58 -3.19 9.44
N GLY A 54 -0.82 -3.23 10.53
CA GLY A 54 -0.35 -4.43 11.21
C GLY A 54 0.67 -5.22 10.38
N LYS A 55 1.54 -4.54 9.65
CA LYS A 55 2.58 -5.13 8.81
C LYS A 55 3.96 -4.60 9.19
N PHE A 56 4.97 -5.41 8.89
CA PHE A 56 6.36 -5.01 9.05
C PHE A 56 6.77 -3.97 8.00
N ALA A 57 7.71 -3.10 8.36
CA ALA A 57 8.30 -2.09 7.47
C ALA A 57 8.82 -2.67 6.14
N SER A 58 9.38 -3.88 6.16
CA SER A 58 9.84 -4.60 4.96
C SER A 58 8.69 -4.91 4.00
N THR A 59 7.53 -5.29 4.53
CA THR A 59 6.30 -5.52 3.75
C THR A 59 5.78 -4.21 3.16
N GLY A 60 5.77 -3.12 3.94
CA GLY A 60 5.39 -1.79 3.46
C GLY A 60 6.26 -1.29 2.30
N ASN A 61 7.58 -1.46 2.39
CA ASN A 61 8.50 -1.13 1.29
C ASN A 61 8.21 -1.94 0.02
N ARG A 62 7.90 -3.25 0.16
CA ARG A 62 7.55 -4.11 -0.98
C ARG A 62 6.26 -3.66 -1.65
N TRP A 63 5.28 -3.23 -0.85
CA TRP A 63 4.02 -2.69 -1.33
C TRP A 63 4.22 -1.39 -2.11
N ALA A 64 4.96 -0.43 -1.55
CA ALA A 64 5.29 0.82 -2.23
C ALA A 64 6.00 0.58 -3.57
N ARG A 65 6.98 -0.33 -3.59
CA ARG A 65 7.68 -0.69 -4.82
C ARG A 65 6.74 -1.24 -5.90
N ARG A 66 5.84 -2.16 -5.55
CA ARG A 66 4.87 -2.73 -6.50
C ARG A 66 3.90 -1.69 -7.04
N TRP A 67 3.43 -0.82 -6.16
CA TRP A 67 2.59 0.29 -6.58
C TRP A 67 3.31 1.20 -7.55
N ASN A 68 4.55 1.58 -7.27
CA ASN A 68 5.33 2.43 -8.19
C ASN A 68 5.63 1.76 -9.53
N ASP A 69 5.68 0.42 -9.57
CA ASP A 69 5.97 -0.36 -10.77
C ASP A 69 4.75 -0.50 -11.71
N GLY A 70 3.53 -0.50 -11.18
CA GLY A 70 2.33 -0.67 -12.02
C GLY A 70 0.98 -0.50 -11.33
N GLY A 71 0.93 0.24 -10.23
CA GLY A 71 -0.28 0.55 -9.49
C GLY A 71 -1.06 -0.70 -9.06
N LEU A 72 -2.39 -0.65 -9.23
CA LEU A 72 -3.31 -1.75 -8.94
C LEU A 72 -2.92 -3.08 -9.62
N GLY A 73 -2.38 -3.00 -10.84
CA GLY A 73 -2.02 -4.18 -11.65
C GLY A 73 -0.84 -4.99 -11.12
N GLN A 74 -0.12 -4.50 -10.12
CA GLN A 74 1.05 -5.18 -9.53
C GLN A 74 0.81 -5.66 -8.10
N LEU A 75 -0.40 -5.52 -7.56
CA LEU A 75 -0.64 -5.65 -6.12
C LEU A 75 -1.50 -6.81 -5.68
N THR A 76 -2.33 -7.34 -6.56
CA THR A 76 -3.32 -8.36 -6.22
C THR A 76 -3.23 -9.50 -7.23
N PRO A 77 -3.11 -10.78 -6.82
CA PRO A 77 -2.94 -11.88 -7.77
C PRO A 77 -3.98 -12.03 -8.88
N ASN A 78 -5.25 -11.74 -8.58
CA ASN A 78 -6.35 -11.65 -9.56
C ASN A 78 -6.36 -10.32 -10.35
N PHE A 79 -5.33 -9.51 -10.19
CA PHE A 79 -5.02 -8.27 -10.88
C PHE A 79 -3.52 -8.22 -11.27
N GLY A 80 -2.73 -9.29 -11.04
CA GLY A 80 -1.25 -9.29 -11.02
C GLY A 80 -0.61 -10.17 -9.91
N GLY A 81 -0.58 -11.49 -10.12
CA GLY A 81 -0.08 -12.61 -9.27
C GLY A 81 0.93 -12.35 -8.12
N LEU A 82 0.54 -12.10 -6.86
CA LEU A 82 1.49 -12.15 -5.70
C LEU A 82 0.89 -12.76 -4.40
N SER A 83 1.02 -14.09 -4.23
CA SER A 83 2.19 -14.83 -3.70
C SER A 83 2.17 -14.97 -2.17
N ASN A 84 1.86 -16.21 -1.79
CA ASN A 84 2.04 -16.93 -0.54
C ASN A 84 3.18 -16.42 0.36
N GLU A 85 2.90 -15.62 1.40
CA GLU A 85 3.86 -15.30 2.47
C GLU A 85 3.16 -14.83 3.76
N GLU A 86 2.08 -15.51 4.17
CA GLU A 86 1.50 -15.36 5.52
C GLU A 86 1.42 -16.76 6.17
N ARG A 87 2.57 -17.41 6.30
CA ARG A 87 2.76 -18.56 7.19
C ARG A 87 3.72 -18.13 8.29
N LYS A 88 3.16 -17.64 9.40
CA LYS A 88 3.64 -17.98 10.74
C LYS A 88 2.49 -17.89 11.72
#